data_AF-A0AAV3NWP3-F1
#
_entry.id   AF-A0AAV3NWP3-F1
#
_cell.length_a   1.000
_cell.length_b   1.000
_cell.length_c   1.000
_cell.angle_alpha   90.00
_cell.angle_beta   90.00
_cell.angle_gamma   90.00
#
_symmetry.space_group_name_H-M   'P 1'
#
loop_
_entity.id
_entity.type
_entity.pdbx_description
1 polymer ?
#
loop_
_entity_poly.entity_id
_entity_poly.type
_entity_poly.pdbx_seq_one_letter_code
_entity_poly.pdbx_strand_id
1 'polypeptide(L)'
;MTEDIDDIASPHYHKVTFRNCTFDFSPRLINDYFGLPNGGGTGYNLRTNDIVNVLTGGVVDTWPDKGLPSSRLSVKYAVLYKVGVANWIPTIHNTSVSEALGKFMYMIGTGASLA
;
A
#
# COMPACT_ATOMS: atom_id res chain seq x y z
N MET A 1 13.97 12.65 17.70
CA MET A 1 12.77 12.01 18.29
C MET A 1 11.92 11.45 17.16
N THR A 2 12.50 10.55 16.39
CA THR A 2 11.91 9.86 15.23
C THR A 2 12.52 8.47 15.06
N GLU A 3 13.50 8.12 15.90
CA GLU A 3 14.11 6.80 15.89
C GLU A 3 13.03 5.82 16.37
N ASP A 4 12.93 4.70 15.65
CA ASP A 4 12.14 3.53 16.04
C ASP A 4 10.61 3.65 15.86
N ILE A 5 10.08 4.65 15.15
CA ILE A 5 8.63 4.72 14.85
C ILE A 5 8.15 3.59 13.92
N ASP A 6 9.06 3.03 13.12
CA ASP A 6 8.81 1.94 12.19
C ASP A 6 9.06 0.56 12.84
N ASP A 7 9.63 0.52 14.05
CA ASP A 7 9.89 -0.71 14.79
C ASP A 7 8.64 -1.11 15.60
N ILE A 8 8.10 -2.31 15.33
CA ILE A 8 6.94 -2.85 16.05
C ILE A 8 7.18 -3.01 17.55
N ALA A 9 8.43 -3.17 17.99
CA ALA A 9 8.79 -3.27 19.40
C ALA A 9 8.83 -1.90 20.11
N SER A 10 8.80 -0.80 19.35
CA SER A 10 8.86 0.54 19.90
C SER A 10 7.57 0.95 20.60
N PRO A 11 7.64 1.63 21.75
CA PRO A 11 6.47 2.21 22.39
C PRO A 11 5.83 3.34 21.56
N HIS A 12 6.49 3.79 20.48
CA HIS A 12 6.01 4.82 19.56
C HIS A 12 5.41 4.26 18.26
N TYR A 13 5.48 2.94 18.04
CA TYR A 13 4.83 2.30 16.90
C TYR A 13 3.34 2.59 16.87
N HIS A 14 2.81 2.95 15.70
CA HIS A 14 1.41 3.33 15.50
C HIS A 14 0.91 4.54 16.33
N LYS A 15 1.80 5.42 16.80
CA LYS A 15 1.39 6.61 17.57
C LYS A 15 1.68 7.90 16.83
N VAL A 16 0.82 8.90 17.07
CA VAL A 16 1.00 10.26 16.55
C VAL A 16 1.11 11.22 17.72
N THR A 17 2.14 12.07 17.69
CA THR A 17 2.38 13.08 18.72
C THR A 17 2.04 14.47 18.19
N PHE A 18 1.12 15.17 18.86
CA PHE A 18 0.76 16.55 18.56
C PHE A 18 0.78 17.38 19.85
N ARG A 19 1.54 18.49 19.86
CA ARG A 19 1.68 19.39 21.02
C ARG A 19 2.00 18.66 22.34
N ASN A 20 2.95 17.73 22.31
CA ASN A 20 3.34 16.87 23.44
C ASN A 20 2.26 15.90 23.95
N CYS A 21 1.12 15.79 23.26
CA CYS A 21 0.14 14.74 23.51
C CYS A 21 0.37 13.60 22.51
N THR A 22 0.39 12.37 22.99
CA THR A 22 0.55 11.17 22.16
C THR A 22 -0.78 10.44 22.05
N PHE A 23 -1.19 10.13 20.82
CA PHE A 23 -2.42 9.41 20.52
C PHE A 23 -2.09 8.07 19.88
N ASP A 24 -2.90 7.05 20.18
CA ASP A 24 -2.93 5.84 19.36
C ASP A 24 -3.48 6.21 17.98
N PHE A 25 -2.83 5.70 16.95
CA PHE A 25 -3.22 5.83 15.54
C PHE A 25 -2.97 4.50 14.81
N SER A 26 -3.23 3.39 15.50
CA SER A 26 -3.08 2.05 14.95
C SER A 26 -4.12 1.72 13.87
N PRO A 27 -3.80 0.80 12.93
CA PRO A 27 -4.77 0.28 11.97
C PRO A 27 -6.06 -0.21 12.63
N ARG A 28 -5.96 -0.79 13.83
CA ARG A 28 -7.12 -1.20 14.63
C ARG A 28 -8.02 -0.01 14.97
N LEU A 29 -7.47 1.05 15.56
CA LEU A 29 -8.25 2.24 15.93
C LEU A 29 -8.91 2.89 14.70
N ILE A 30 -8.18 2.94 13.59
CA ILE A 30 -8.69 3.48 12.32
C ILE A 30 -9.85 2.61 11.80
N ASN A 31 -9.68 1.30 11.79
CA ASN A 31 -10.71 0.37 11.33
C ASN A 31 -11.95 0.45 12.21
N ASP A 32 -11.79 0.50 13.53
CA ASP A 32 -12.88 0.71 14.49
C ASP A 32 -13.66 2.00 14.20
N TYR A 33 -12.95 3.10 13.94
CA TYR A 33 -13.57 4.38 13.61
C TYR A 33 -14.42 4.32 12.33
N PHE A 34 -13.96 3.58 11.31
CA PHE A 34 -14.68 3.41 10.05
C PHE A 34 -15.68 2.23 10.05
N GLY A 35 -15.83 1.50 11.17
CA GLY A 35 -16.67 0.31 11.24
C GLY A 35 -16.18 -0.84 10.35
N LEU A 36 -14.87 -0.87 10.06
CA LEU A 36 -14.23 -1.92 9.27
C LEU A 36 -13.89 -3.11 10.18
N PRO A 37 -13.91 -4.35 9.65
CA PRO A 37 -13.52 -5.53 10.42
C PRO A 37 -12.12 -5.39 11.03
N ASN A 38 -12.02 -5.56 12.35
CA ASN A 38 -10.75 -5.68 13.06
C ASN A 38 -10.16 -7.05 12.84
N GLY A 39 -9.41 -7.17 11.77
CA GLY A 39 -8.94 -8.45 11.30
C GLY A 39 -8.90 -8.28 9.82
N GLY A 40 -7.68 -8.29 9.30
CA GLY A 40 -7.49 -8.17 7.90
C GLY A 40 -8.50 -8.98 7.09
N GLY A 41 -9.18 -8.30 6.16
CA GLY A 41 -10.05 -8.92 5.17
C GLY A 41 -9.44 -10.17 4.54
N THR A 42 -9.95 -11.34 4.93
CA THR A 42 -9.74 -12.67 4.32
C THR A 42 -8.63 -12.75 3.26
N GLY A 43 -7.45 -13.19 3.69
CA GLY A 43 -6.22 -13.20 2.89
C GLY A 43 -6.40 -13.67 1.45
N TYR A 44 -6.23 -12.73 0.52
CA TYR A 44 -6.11 -13.03 -0.90
C TYR A 44 -4.73 -13.68 -1.15
N ASN A 45 -4.67 -15.02 -1.16
CA ASN A 45 -3.45 -15.78 -1.48
C ASN A 45 -3.19 -15.79 -3.00
N LEU A 46 -3.04 -14.60 -3.59
CA LEU A 46 -2.62 -14.47 -4.98
C LEU A 46 -1.11 -14.39 -5.06
N ARG A 47 -0.55 -15.08 -6.05
CA ARG A 47 0.88 -15.00 -6.32
C ARG A 47 1.19 -13.61 -6.84
N THR A 48 2.34 -13.05 -6.46
CA THR A 48 2.78 -11.73 -6.95
C THR A 48 2.78 -11.64 -8.49
N ASN A 49 2.99 -12.77 -9.17
CA ASN A 49 2.90 -12.90 -10.63
C ASN A 49 1.47 -12.71 -11.18
N ASP A 50 0.45 -13.21 -10.48
CA ASP A 50 -0.96 -13.00 -10.89
C ASP A 50 -1.31 -11.51 -10.79
N ILE A 51 -0.80 -10.85 -9.74
CA ILE A 51 -0.99 -9.42 -9.53
C ILE A 51 -0.30 -8.61 -10.63
N VAL A 52 0.97 -8.91 -10.95
CA VAL A 52 1.71 -8.15 -11.98
C VAL A 52 1.08 -8.31 -13.36
N ASN A 53 0.59 -9.50 -13.67
CA ASN A 53 -0.14 -9.76 -14.91
C ASN A 53 -1.40 -8.88 -14.99
N VAL A 54 -2.20 -8.83 -13.93
CA VAL A 54 -3.39 -7.96 -13.87
C VAL A 54 -3.02 -6.48 -13.96
N LEU A 55 -1.99 -6.02 -13.25
CA LEU A 55 -1.57 -4.62 -13.27
C LEU A 55 -1.15 -4.16 -14.68
N THR A 56 -0.48 -5.03 -15.43
CA THR A 56 0.09 -4.73 -16.74
C THR A 56 -0.81 -5.12 -17.92
N GLY A 57 -1.92 -5.81 -17.66
CA GLY A 57 -2.77 -6.36 -18.72
C GLY A 57 -2.08 -7.49 -19.50
N GLY A 58 -1.28 -8.32 -18.81
CA GLY A 58 -0.58 -9.46 -19.41
C GLY A 58 0.72 -9.12 -20.13
N VAL A 59 1.25 -7.89 -20.00
CA VAL A 59 2.52 -7.48 -20.63
C VAL A 59 3.73 -7.98 -19.85
N VAL A 60 3.58 -8.22 -18.55
CA VAL A 60 4.61 -8.69 -17.64
C VAL A 60 4.06 -9.85 -16.82
N ASP A 61 4.79 -10.96 -16.74
CA ASP A 61 4.37 -12.17 -16.03
C ASP A 61 5.03 -12.35 -14.65
N THR A 62 6.16 -11.69 -14.40
CA THR A 62 6.92 -11.79 -13.14
C THR A 62 7.30 -10.40 -12.62
N TRP A 63 7.22 -10.22 -11.30
CA TRP A 63 7.60 -8.95 -10.67
C TRP A 63 9.10 -8.69 -10.85
N PRO A 64 9.54 -7.54 -11.41
CA PRO A 64 10.97 -7.25 -11.57
C PRO A 64 11.65 -6.93 -10.24
N ASP A 65 12.89 -7.39 -10.06
CA ASP A 65 13.69 -7.15 -8.84
C ASP A 65 13.84 -5.66 -8.47
N LYS A 66 13.88 -4.79 -9.49
CA LYS A 66 14.03 -3.33 -9.34
C LYS A 66 12.69 -2.58 -9.27
N GLY A 67 11.58 -3.31 -9.14
CA GLY A 67 10.23 -2.76 -9.20
C GLY A 67 9.67 -2.71 -10.62
N LEU A 68 8.35 -2.70 -10.71
CA LEU A 68 7.62 -2.69 -11.99
C LEU A 68 7.65 -1.28 -12.59
N PRO A 69 8.17 -1.07 -13.83
CA PRO A 69 8.14 0.26 -14.44
C PRO A 69 6.70 0.76 -14.63
N SER A 70 6.41 1.98 -14.21
CA SER A 70 5.08 2.59 -14.32
C SER A 70 4.55 2.66 -15.76
N SER A 71 5.43 2.70 -16.76
CA SER A 71 5.11 2.63 -18.18
C SER A 71 4.53 1.29 -18.64
N ARG A 72 4.67 0.22 -17.85
CA ARG A 72 4.12 -1.11 -18.13
C ARG A 72 2.72 -1.31 -17.56
N LEU A 73 2.21 -0.37 -16.76
CA LEU A 73 0.87 -0.45 -16.20
C LEU A 73 -0.19 -0.29 -17.29
N SER A 74 -1.27 -1.04 -17.17
CA SER A 74 -2.48 -0.77 -17.95
C SER A 74 -3.07 0.61 -17.57
N VAL A 75 -3.89 1.17 -18.46
CA VAL A 75 -4.46 2.53 -18.30
C VAL A 75 -5.09 2.76 -16.93
N LYS A 76 -5.88 1.79 -16.45
CA LYS A 76 -6.53 1.83 -15.13
C LYS A 76 -5.53 2.03 -14.00
N TYR A 77 -4.49 1.19 -13.97
CA TYR A 77 -3.50 1.23 -12.90
C TYR A 77 -2.50 2.38 -13.07
N ALA A 78 -2.24 2.84 -14.30
CA ALA A 78 -1.45 4.04 -14.54
C ALA A 78 -2.11 5.30 -13.94
N VAL A 79 -3.44 5.41 -14.00
CA VAL A 79 -4.18 6.51 -13.35
C VAL A 79 -4.10 6.40 -11.83
N LEU A 80 -4.33 5.20 -11.26
CA LEU A 80 -4.20 4.97 -9.82
C LEU A 80 -2.79 5.28 -9.31
N TYR A 81 -1.76 4.88 -10.04
CA TYR A 81 -0.37 5.19 -9.71
C TYR A 81 -0.12 6.69 -9.63
N LYS A 82 -0.60 7.47 -10.62
CA LYS A 82 -0.47 8.93 -10.62
C LYS A 82 -1.17 9.57 -9.42
N VAL A 83 -2.37 9.10 -9.07
CA VAL A 83 -3.09 9.58 -7.87
C VAL A 83 -2.29 9.26 -6.60
N GLY A 84 -1.77 8.04 -6.48
CA GLY A 84 -0.99 7.60 -5.33
C GLY A 84 0.32 8.38 -5.16
N VAL A 85 1.08 8.59 -6.24
CA VAL A 85 2.32 9.39 -6.22
C VAL A 85 2.02 10.85 -5.84
N ALA A 86 0.92 11.42 -6.32
CA ALA A 86 0.59 12.82 -6.02
C ALA A 86 0.06 13.04 -4.59
N ASN A 87 -0.67 12.08 -4.02
CA ASN A 87 -1.43 12.31 -2.78
C ASN A 87 -1.01 11.43 -1.59
N TRP A 88 -0.58 10.20 -1.84
CA TRP A 88 -0.32 9.20 -0.79
C TRP A 88 1.17 8.99 -0.53
N ILE A 89 2.03 9.23 -1.54
CA ILE A 89 3.48 9.13 -1.43
C ILE A 89 4.13 10.40 -2.03
N PRO A 90 3.83 11.59 -1.50
CA PRO A 90 4.15 12.87 -2.15
C PRO A 90 5.65 13.19 -2.25
N THR A 91 6.53 12.41 -1.62
CA THR A 91 7.97 12.70 -1.49
C THR A 91 8.88 11.88 -2.39
N ILE A 92 8.34 11.03 -3.28
CA ILE A 92 9.17 10.16 -4.13
C ILE A 92 8.77 10.35 -5.60
N HIS A 93 9.63 10.99 -6.39
CA HIS A 93 9.60 10.88 -7.86
C HIS A 93 10.01 9.47 -8.27
N ASN A 94 9.18 8.49 -7.92
CA ASN A 94 9.41 7.11 -8.31
C ASN A 94 8.90 6.91 -9.73
N THR A 95 9.66 6.20 -10.55
CA THR A 95 9.23 5.77 -11.89
C THR A 95 8.87 4.29 -11.90
N SER A 96 9.15 3.58 -10.81
CA SER A 96 8.74 2.19 -10.58
C SER A 96 7.68 2.09 -9.49
N VAL A 97 6.93 0.98 -9.57
CA VAL A 97 5.94 0.53 -8.59
C VAL A 97 6.62 -0.51 -7.72
N SER A 98 6.63 -0.31 -6.40
CA SER A 98 7.05 -1.33 -5.44
C SER A 98 6.01 -2.44 -5.33
N GLU A 99 6.39 -3.63 -4.90
CA GLU A 99 5.44 -4.75 -4.74
C GLU A 99 4.28 -4.39 -3.79
N ALA A 100 4.58 -3.71 -2.68
CA ALA A 100 3.57 -3.25 -1.73
C ALA A 100 2.56 -2.27 -2.38
N LEU A 101 3.05 -1.27 -3.12
CA LEU A 101 2.18 -0.34 -3.84
C LEU A 101 1.38 -1.05 -4.94
N GLY A 102 1.98 -2.03 -5.62
CA GLY A 102 1.31 -2.86 -6.61
C GLY A 102 0.14 -3.65 -6.06
N LYS A 103 0.35 -4.33 -4.93
CA LYS A 103 -0.69 -5.04 -4.18
C LYS A 103 -1.80 -4.08 -3.74
N PHE A 104 -1.42 -2.88 -3.28
CA PHE A 104 -2.36 -1.84 -2.90
C PHE A 104 -3.23 -1.34 -4.07
N MET A 105 -2.61 -1.07 -5.20
CA MET A 105 -3.34 -0.67 -6.41
C MET A 105 -4.26 -1.77 -6.93
N TYR A 106 -3.80 -3.03 -6.90
CA TYR A 106 -4.60 -4.19 -7.30
C TYR A 106 -5.90 -4.26 -6.50
N MET A 107 -5.83 -4.16 -5.18
CA MET A 107 -6.99 -4.13 -4.30
C MET A 107 -8.01 -3.06 -4.68
N ILE A 108 -7.55 -1.81 -4.81
CA ILE A 108 -8.43 -0.69 -5.20
C ILE A 108 -9.06 -0.99 -6.56
N GLY A 109 -8.27 -1.51 -7.48
CA GLY A 109 -8.73 -1.84 -8.82
C GLY A 109 -9.79 -2.94 -8.83
N THR A 110 -9.64 -3.99 -8.03
CA THR A 110 -10.56 -5.13 -8.01
C THR A 110 -11.71 -4.95 -7.02
N GLY A 111 -11.64 -3.94 -6.16
CA GLY A 111 -12.52 -3.83 -4.99
C GLY A 111 -12.26 -4.92 -3.96
N ALA A 112 -11.13 -5.63 -4.06
CA ALA A 112 -10.72 -6.63 -3.08
C ALA A 112 -10.11 -5.92 -1.86
N SER A 113 -10.50 -6.33 -0.66
CA SER A 113 -9.80 -5.95 0.57
C SER A 113 -8.62 -6.91 0.79
N LEU A 114 -7.43 -6.38 1.14
CA LEU A 114 -6.38 -7.20 1.76
C LEU A 114 -6.80 -7.51 3.19
N ALA A 115 -6.17 -8.56 3.69
CA ALA A 115 -6.11 -8.81 5.09
C ALA A 115 -5.09 -7.89 5.74
#